data_AF-A0AB34GPT5-F1
#
_entry.id   AF-A0AB34GPT5-F1
#
_cell.length_a   1.000
_cell.length_b   1.000
_cell.length_c   1.000
_cell.angle_alpha   90.00
_cell.angle_beta   90.00
_cell.angle_gamma   90.00
#
_symmetry.space_group_name_H-M   'P 1'
#
loop_
_entity.id
_entity.type
_entity.pdbx_description
1 polymer ?
#
loop_
_entity_poly.entity_id
_entity_poly.type
_entity_poly.pdbx_seq_one_letter_code
_entity_poly.pdbx_strand_id
1 'polypeptide(L)'
;MPVCFPVLLSRALNLGILRDPGSEIEDRQYQIDLQSINIGTAQWDQLKPEKENGTGGVLTENERNSQNPALEWNMASSIRRHQERRAILTPILTDFSVRITGAPAIIFTKVISPENMHTEEILVCGHSLEVNITTNLDFFLSVAQVQLLHQLIVANMTGVESSSKATEVTIT
;
A
#
# COMPACT_ATOMS: atom_id res chain seq x y z
N MET A 1 23.96 -15.39 3.62
CA MET A 1 23.07 -15.16 2.46
C MET A 1 22.38 -16.48 2.14
N PRO A 2 21.06 -16.62 2.28
CA PRO A 2 20.37 -17.84 1.86
C PRO A 2 20.55 -17.99 0.35
N VAL A 3 21.07 -19.14 -0.08
CA VAL A 3 21.33 -19.43 -1.49
C VAL A 3 20.00 -19.85 -2.11
N CYS A 4 19.56 -19.11 -3.14
CA CYS A 4 18.37 -19.48 -3.92
C CYS A 4 18.65 -20.81 -4.64
N PHE A 5 17.77 -21.81 -4.50
CA PHE A 5 17.92 -23.13 -5.15
C PHE A 5 17.00 -23.26 -6.38
N PRO A 6 17.36 -22.68 -7.54
CA PRO A 6 16.53 -22.67 -8.74
C PRO A 6 16.24 -24.07 -9.31
N VAL A 7 17.09 -25.06 -9.02
CA VAL A 7 16.88 -26.46 -9.44
C VAL A 7 15.64 -27.08 -8.80
N LEU A 8 15.33 -26.73 -7.55
CA LEU A 8 14.14 -27.23 -6.86
C LEU A 8 12.86 -26.65 -7.48
N LEU A 9 12.88 -25.36 -7.83
CA LEU A 9 11.77 -24.71 -8.54
C LEU A 9 11.52 -25.37 -9.90
N SER A 10 12.56 -25.56 -10.72
CA SER A 10 12.45 -26.20 -12.04
C SER A 10 11.91 -27.63 -11.93
N ARG A 11 12.29 -28.36 -10.89
CA ARG A 11 11.79 -29.72 -10.65
C ARG A 11 10.32 -29.72 -10.22
N ALA A 12 9.93 -28.83 -9.32
CA ALA A 12 8.54 -28.66 -8.90
C ALA A 12 7.64 -28.26 -10.08
N LEU A 13 8.13 -27.39 -10.97
CA LEU A 13 7.46 -27.01 -12.21
C LEU A 13 7.21 -28.21 -13.12
N ASN A 14 8.23 -29.04 -13.34
CA ASN A 14 8.11 -30.26 -14.16
C ASN A 14 7.17 -31.31 -13.54
N LEU A 15 7.01 -31.30 -12.22
CA LEU A 15 6.11 -32.19 -11.49
C LEU A 15 4.68 -31.64 -11.40
N GLY A 16 4.43 -30.40 -11.84
CA GLY A 16 3.11 -29.77 -11.82
C GLY A 16 2.61 -29.31 -10.44
N ILE A 17 3.41 -29.49 -9.39
CA ILE A 17 2.98 -29.26 -7.99
C ILE A 17 2.97 -27.78 -7.58
N LEU A 18 3.45 -26.86 -8.43
CA LEU A 18 3.52 -25.42 -8.11
C LEU A 18 2.15 -24.78 -7.87
N ARG A 19 1.10 -25.32 -8.47
CA ARG A 19 -0.25 -24.74 -8.46
C ARG A 19 -1.21 -25.46 -7.52
N ASP A 20 -0.76 -26.55 -6.91
CA ASP A 20 -1.57 -27.34 -5.99
C ASP A 20 -1.61 -26.62 -4.63
N PRO A 21 -2.79 -26.17 -4.16
CA PRO A 21 -2.89 -25.47 -2.89
C PRO A 21 -2.38 -26.35 -1.74
N GLY A 22 -1.39 -25.86 -0.99
CA GLY A 22 -0.77 -26.61 0.10
C GLY A 22 0.34 -27.57 -0.32
N SER A 23 0.85 -27.49 -1.55
CA SER A 23 2.06 -28.21 -1.95
C SER A 23 3.31 -27.71 -1.22
N GLU A 24 4.34 -28.55 -1.13
CA GLU A 24 5.61 -28.21 -0.48
C GLU A 24 6.34 -27.03 -1.16
N ILE A 25 6.03 -26.75 -2.43
CA ILE A 25 6.61 -25.69 -3.24
C ILE A 25 5.46 -25.04 -4.01
N GLU A 26 4.66 -24.21 -3.33
CA GLU A 26 3.54 -23.50 -3.94
C GLU A 26 3.98 -22.12 -4.46
N ASP A 27 3.75 -21.86 -5.75
CA ASP A 27 4.02 -20.57 -6.38
C ASP A 27 2.78 -19.67 -6.30
N ARG A 28 2.74 -18.84 -5.26
CA ARG A 28 1.65 -17.88 -5.06
C ARG A 28 2.01 -16.54 -5.68
N GLN A 29 1.12 -16.02 -6.52
CA GLN A 29 1.24 -14.68 -7.05
C GLN A 29 -0.06 -13.91 -6.75
N TYR A 30 0.07 -12.78 -6.06
CA TYR A 30 -1.05 -11.90 -5.73
C TYR A 30 -1.01 -10.68 -6.65
N GLN A 31 -2.16 -10.35 -7.23
CA GLN A 31 -2.33 -9.15 -8.03
C GLN A 31 -3.37 -8.23 -7.39
N ILE A 32 -3.02 -6.95 -7.29
CA ILE A 32 -3.91 -5.88 -6.84
C ILE A 32 -4.00 -4.86 -7.99
N ASP A 33 -5.21 -4.69 -8.51
CA ASP A 33 -5.51 -3.69 -9.54
C ASP A 33 -6.21 -2.49 -8.89
N LEU A 34 -5.51 -1.36 -8.84
CA LEU A 34 -6.04 -0.07 -8.39
C LEU A 34 -6.43 0.74 -9.62
N GLN A 35 -7.69 1.15 -9.71
CA GLN A 35 -8.22 1.87 -10.86
C GLN A 35 -8.66 3.29 -10.47
N SER A 36 -8.58 4.21 -11.44
CA SER A 36 -9.11 5.58 -11.34
C SER A 36 -8.54 6.38 -10.15
N ILE A 37 -7.23 6.26 -9.93
CA ILE A 37 -6.54 6.99 -8.87
C ILE A 37 -6.38 8.46 -9.28
N ASN A 38 -6.77 9.35 -8.37
CA ASN A 38 -6.64 10.79 -8.53
C ASN A 38 -5.82 11.36 -7.36
N ILE A 39 -4.80 12.15 -7.68
CA ILE A 39 -3.93 12.83 -6.71
C ILE A 39 -4.02 14.33 -6.98
N GLY A 40 -4.23 15.13 -5.94
CA GLY A 40 -4.28 16.57 -6.05
C GLY A 40 -3.80 17.26 -4.77
N THR A 41 -3.57 18.56 -4.88
CA THR A 41 -3.29 19.44 -3.74
C THR A 41 -4.54 20.20 -3.33
N ALA A 42 -4.76 20.40 -2.05
CA ALA A 42 -5.75 21.34 -1.53
C ALA A 42 -5.15 22.20 -0.43
N GLN A 43 -5.74 23.36 -0.19
CA GLN A 43 -5.45 24.15 0.99
C GLN A 43 -6.26 23.61 2.17
N TRP A 44 -5.63 23.46 3.34
CA TRP A 44 -6.29 22.94 4.54
C TRP A 44 -7.53 23.76 4.91
N ASP A 45 -7.48 25.09 4.75
CA ASP A 45 -8.62 25.97 5.02
C ASP A 45 -9.82 25.73 4.11
N GLN A 46 -9.61 25.20 2.89
CA GLN A 46 -10.65 24.83 1.94
C GLN A 46 -11.19 23.40 2.17
N LEU A 47 -10.47 22.59 2.94
CA LEU A 47 -10.91 21.26 3.37
C LEU A 47 -11.72 21.30 4.66
N LYS A 48 -11.69 22.43 5.38
CA LYS A 48 -12.46 22.56 6.61
C LYS A 48 -13.95 22.44 6.28
N PRO A 49 -14.70 21.58 6.98
CA PRO A 49 -16.15 21.54 6.85
C PRO A 49 -16.68 22.95 7.14
N GLU A 50 -17.43 23.52 6.20
CA GLU A 50 -18.07 24.82 6.39
C GLU A 50 -18.85 24.74 7.71
N LYS A 51 -18.47 25.56 8.70
CA LYS A 51 -19.25 25.65 9.94
C LYS A 51 -20.60 26.19 9.50
N GLU A 52 -21.62 25.35 9.61
CA GLU A 52 -23.00 25.74 9.38
C GLU A 52 -23.31 26.91 10.33
N ASN A 53 -23.28 28.14 9.81
CA ASN A 53 -23.74 29.34 10.52
C ASN A 53 -25.28 29.40 10.48
N GLY A 54 -25.93 28.24 10.58
CA GLY A 54 -27.36 28.05 10.46
C GLY A 54 -27.93 27.63 11.79
N THR A 55 -28.82 28.46 12.33
CA THR A 55 -29.82 28.13 13.34
C THR A 55 -30.56 26.85 12.96
N GLY A 56 -30.04 25.68 13.37
CA GLY A 56 -30.61 24.36 13.12
C GLY A 56 -30.88 23.67 14.46
N GLY A 57 -32.15 23.32 14.68
CA GLY A 57 -32.76 22.93 15.95
C GLY A 57 -31.96 21.97 16.83
N VAL A 58 -32.02 22.27 18.13
CA VAL A 58 -31.71 21.37 19.25
C VAL A 58 -32.41 20.02 19.03
N LEU A 59 -31.67 19.03 18.52
CA LEU A 59 -32.05 17.64 18.67
C LEU A 59 -31.53 17.18 20.03
N THR A 60 -32.48 16.87 20.90
CA THR A 60 -32.33 16.51 22.31
C THR A 60 -31.24 15.46 22.52
N GLU A 61 -30.24 15.80 23.34
CA GLU A 61 -29.08 14.96 23.70
C GLU A 61 -29.44 13.59 24.31
N ASN A 62 -30.70 13.39 24.70
CA ASN A 62 -31.15 12.21 25.42
C ASN A 62 -31.31 10.95 24.55
N GLU A 63 -31.37 11.07 23.21
CA GLU A 63 -31.50 9.92 22.30
C GLU A 63 -30.14 9.36 21.81
N ARG A 64 -29.03 10.08 22.05
CA ARG A 64 -27.70 9.69 21.55
C ARG A 64 -27.10 8.51 22.32
N ASN A 65 -27.53 8.26 23.55
CA ASN A 65 -26.89 7.28 24.44
C ASN A 65 -27.37 5.83 24.21
N SER A 66 -28.25 5.58 23.25
CA SER A 66 -28.75 4.23 22.90
C SER A 66 -28.83 3.99 21.40
N GLN A 67 -28.18 4.84 20.59
CA GLN A 67 -28.15 4.64 19.14
C GLN A 67 -27.16 3.52 18.78
N ASN A 68 -27.62 2.62 17.92
CA ASN A 68 -26.78 1.62 17.29
C ASN A 68 -25.70 2.33 16.47
N PRO A 69 -24.40 2.11 16.73
CA PRO A 69 -23.31 2.75 15.99
C PRO A 69 -23.41 2.57 14.47
N ALA A 70 -24.00 1.46 14.00
CA ALA A 70 -24.22 1.21 12.57
C ALA A 70 -25.28 2.15 11.96
N LEU A 71 -26.24 2.62 12.75
CA LEU A 71 -27.30 3.52 12.28
C LEU A 71 -26.77 4.93 12.01
N GLU A 72 -25.86 5.43 12.85
CA GLU A 72 -25.13 6.68 12.59
C GLU A 72 -24.34 6.58 11.28
N TRP A 73 -23.71 5.43 11.02
CA TRP A 73 -22.95 5.21 9.79
C TRP A 73 -23.85 5.18 8.54
N ASN A 74 -25.02 4.56 8.64
CA ASN A 74 -26.00 4.54 7.57
C ASN A 74 -26.57 5.94 7.29
N MET A 75 -26.85 6.73 8.34
CA MET A 75 -27.35 8.11 8.22
C MET A 75 -26.26 9.14 7.89
N ALA A 76 -24.99 8.85 8.14
CA ALA A 76 -23.88 9.72 7.75
C ALA A 76 -23.84 9.98 6.23
N SER A 77 -24.41 9.07 5.43
CA SER A 77 -24.57 9.26 3.99
C SER A 77 -25.53 10.39 3.62
N SER A 78 -26.58 10.66 4.41
CA SER A 78 -27.50 11.78 4.13
C SER A 78 -26.92 13.14 4.52
N ILE A 79 -26.04 13.19 5.53
CA ILE A 79 -25.28 14.38 5.94
C ILE A 79 -24.10 14.66 5.00
N ARG A 80 -23.39 13.61 4.55
CA ARG A 80 -22.26 13.75 3.62
C ARG A 80 -22.66 14.26 2.24
N ARG A 81 -23.82 13.88 1.72
CA ARG A 81 -24.31 14.34 0.39
C ARG A 81 -24.50 15.86 0.29
N HIS A 82 -24.71 16.57 1.40
CA HIS A 82 -24.74 18.05 1.39
C HIS A 82 -23.35 18.68 1.49
N GLN A 83 -22.38 18.00 2.11
CA GLN A 83 -21.02 18.49 2.33
C GLN A 83 -20.04 18.15 1.19
N GLU A 84 -20.40 17.23 0.30
CA GLU A 84 -19.60 16.81 -0.86
C GLU A 84 -19.38 17.89 -1.92
N ARG A 85 -19.99 19.08 -1.80
CA ARG A 85 -19.69 20.19 -2.71
C ARG A 85 -18.42 20.94 -2.30
N ARG A 86 -17.31 20.40 -2.81
CA ARG A 86 -16.04 21.07 -3.16
C ARG A 86 -15.05 21.31 -2.03
N ALA A 87 -14.44 20.23 -1.55
CA ALA A 87 -12.99 20.28 -1.35
C ALA A 87 -12.36 20.65 -2.72
N ILE A 88 -11.84 21.86 -2.85
CA ILE A 88 -11.18 22.30 -4.09
C ILE A 88 -9.81 21.63 -4.13
N LEU A 89 -9.77 20.49 -4.78
CA LEU A 89 -8.53 19.78 -5.10
C LEU A 89 -8.04 20.31 -6.45
N THR A 90 -6.87 20.90 -6.47
CA THR A 90 -6.13 21.16 -7.71
C THR A 90 -5.46 19.86 -8.11
N PRO A 91 -5.87 19.22 -9.23
CA PRO A 91 -5.32 17.93 -9.65
C PRO A 91 -3.82 18.04 -9.89
N ILE A 92 -3.09 16.97 -9.59
CA ILE A 92 -1.69 16.75 -9.98
C ILE A 92 -1.62 15.57 -10.96
N LEU A 93 -2.26 14.46 -10.62
CA LEU A 93 -2.39 13.27 -11.45
C LEU A 93 -3.87 12.87 -11.45
N THR A 94 -4.42 12.55 -12.61
CA THR A 94 -5.82 12.16 -12.71
C THR A 94 -5.99 10.84 -13.43
N ASP A 95 -6.97 10.06 -12.99
CA ASP A 95 -7.50 8.88 -13.66
C ASP A 95 -6.44 7.87 -14.13
N PHE A 96 -5.40 7.64 -13.32
CA PHE A 96 -4.41 6.61 -13.61
C PHE A 96 -4.70 5.31 -12.86
N SER A 97 -4.27 4.19 -13.44
CA SER A 97 -4.42 2.86 -12.85
C SER A 97 -3.08 2.19 -12.63
N VAL A 98 -2.97 1.45 -11.54
CA VAL A 98 -1.76 0.76 -11.12
C VAL A 98 -2.09 -0.70 -10.86
N ARG A 99 -1.25 -1.59 -11.38
CA ARG A 99 -1.25 -3.03 -11.09
C ARG A 99 -0.04 -3.35 -10.24
N ILE A 100 -0.28 -3.90 -9.07
CA ILE A 100 0.77 -4.36 -8.16
C ILE A 100 0.73 -5.89 -8.16
N THR A 101 1.85 -6.51 -8.47
CA THR A 101 2.01 -7.96 -8.47
C THR A 101 3.08 -8.34 -7.46
N GLY A 102 2.69 -9.08 -6.43
CA GLY A 102 3.59 -9.57 -5.39
C GLY A 102 3.69 -11.09 -5.40
N ALA A 103 4.91 -11.61 -5.28
CA ALA A 103 5.17 -13.03 -5.04
C ALA A 103 5.95 -13.17 -3.72
N PRO A 104 5.37 -13.79 -2.67
CA PRO A 104 6.12 -14.12 -1.46
C PRO A 104 7.24 -15.12 -1.75
N ALA A 105 8.22 -15.19 -0.86
CA ALA A 105 9.27 -16.19 -0.97
C ALA A 105 8.70 -17.62 -0.89
N ILE A 106 9.28 -18.51 -1.69
CA ILE A 106 8.97 -19.94 -1.68
C ILE A 106 10.00 -20.63 -0.80
N ILE A 107 9.53 -21.27 0.27
CA ILE A 107 10.36 -21.95 1.27
C ILE A 107 9.98 -23.43 1.27
N PHE A 108 10.97 -24.30 1.08
CA PHE A 108 10.81 -25.74 1.13
C PHE A 108 11.26 -26.27 2.49
N THR A 109 10.39 -26.99 3.20
CA THR A 109 10.70 -27.57 4.51
C THR A 109 11.10 -29.03 4.35
N LYS A 110 12.38 -29.34 4.55
CA LYS A 110 12.90 -30.71 4.50
C LYS A 110 12.92 -31.32 5.89
N VAL A 111 12.23 -32.45 6.09
CA VAL A 111 12.34 -33.24 7.32
C VAL A 111 13.57 -34.14 7.24
N ILE A 112 14.55 -33.95 8.12
CA ILE A 112 15.84 -34.68 8.08
C ILE A 112 15.78 -35.99 8.87
N SER A 113 14.95 -36.07 9.92
CA SER A 113 14.72 -37.29 10.69
C SER A 113 13.26 -37.37 11.16
N PRO A 114 12.59 -38.54 11.04
CA PRO A 114 11.25 -38.74 11.58
C PRO A 114 11.25 -38.95 13.11
N GLU A 115 12.42 -39.15 13.73
CA GLU A 115 12.55 -39.51 15.15
C GLU A 115 12.88 -38.30 16.04
N ASN A 116 13.57 -37.31 15.47
CA ASN A 116 13.87 -36.02 16.09
C ASN A 116 13.37 -34.94 15.13
N MET A 117 12.43 -34.08 15.54
CA MET A 117 11.77 -33.03 14.74
C MET A 117 12.70 -31.92 14.17
N HIS A 118 13.86 -32.29 13.65
CA HIS A 118 14.76 -31.40 12.93
C HIS A 118 14.23 -31.19 11.50
N THR A 119 13.65 -30.02 11.30
CA THR A 119 13.24 -29.49 10.00
C THR A 119 14.29 -28.49 9.53
N GLU A 120 14.66 -28.55 8.25
CA GLU A 120 15.53 -27.58 7.60
C GLU A 120 14.71 -26.79 6.57
N GLU A 121 14.70 -25.48 6.71
CA GLU A 121 14.03 -24.58 5.78
C GLU A 121 15.01 -24.16 4.67
N ILE A 122 14.67 -24.50 3.43
CA ILE A 122 15.48 -24.21 2.25
C ILE A 122 14.76 -23.13 1.44
N LEU A 123 15.41 -21.97 1.27
CA LEU A 123 14.90 -20.91 0.40
C LEU A 123 14.99 -21.33 -1.07
N VAL A 124 13.84 -21.52 -1.71
CA VAL A 124 13.76 -21.90 -3.13
C VAL A 124 13.74 -20.66 -4.01
N CYS A 125 12.92 -19.66 -3.66
CA CYS A 125 12.80 -18.37 -4.36
C CYS A 125 12.61 -17.22 -3.37
N GLY A 126 13.21 -16.06 -3.65
CA GLY A 126 13.04 -14.85 -2.83
C GLY A 126 11.70 -14.15 -3.08
N HIS A 127 11.41 -13.14 -2.26
CA HIS A 127 10.27 -12.25 -2.45
C HIS A 127 10.45 -11.43 -3.74
N SER A 128 9.36 -11.20 -4.46
CA SER A 128 9.31 -10.33 -5.62
C SER A 128 8.12 -9.37 -5.52
N LEU A 129 8.33 -8.12 -5.94
CA LEU A 129 7.29 -7.10 -6.03
C LEU A 129 7.48 -6.32 -7.33
N GLU A 130 6.43 -6.28 -8.14
CA GLU A 130 6.38 -5.55 -9.41
C GLU A 130 5.21 -4.56 -9.37
N VAL A 131 5.46 -3.33 -9.81
CA VAL A 131 4.45 -2.28 -9.87
C VAL A 131 4.41 -1.76 -11.29
N ASN A 132 3.26 -1.90 -11.93
CA ASN A 132 3.01 -1.45 -13.30
C ASN A 132 1.96 -0.37 -13.33
N ILE A 133 2.20 0.64 -14.16
CA ILE A 133 1.20 1.65 -14.45
C ILE A 133 0.51 1.26 -15.75
N THR A 134 -0.79 0.99 -15.68
CA THR A 134 -1.54 0.34 -16.77
C THR A 134 -2.28 1.32 -17.69
N THR A 135 -2.23 2.61 -17.36
CA THR A 135 -2.80 3.71 -18.14
C THR A 135 -1.77 4.81 -18.33
N ASN A 136 -2.12 5.85 -19.08
CA ASN A 136 -1.28 7.03 -19.17
C ASN A 136 -1.17 7.73 -17.80
N LEU A 137 -0.03 8.40 -17.60
CA LEU A 137 0.21 9.30 -16.47
C LEU A 137 0.27 10.73 -16.96
N ASP A 138 -0.79 11.48 -16.71
CA ASP A 138 -0.89 12.88 -17.09
C ASP A 138 -0.68 13.77 -15.86
N PHE A 139 0.36 14.61 -15.91
CA PHE A 139 0.70 15.54 -14.83
C PHE A 139 0.18 16.95 -15.11
N PHE A 140 -0.64 17.47 -14.20
CA PHE A 140 -1.21 18.81 -14.25
C PHE A 140 -0.58 19.68 -13.16
N LEU A 141 0.61 20.23 -13.45
CA LEU A 141 1.38 20.98 -12.45
C LEU A 141 1.41 22.48 -12.75
N SER A 142 1.01 23.27 -11.76
CA SER A 142 1.25 24.72 -11.72
C SER A 142 2.65 25.03 -11.17
N VAL A 143 3.15 26.24 -11.43
CA VAL A 143 4.44 26.72 -10.90
C VAL A 143 4.51 26.60 -9.38
N ALA A 144 3.43 26.94 -8.68
CA ALA A 144 3.36 26.83 -7.22
C ALA A 144 3.49 25.37 -6.75
N GLN A 145 2.87 24.41 -7.44
CA GLN A 145 2.99 22.98 -7.11
C GLN A 145 4.40 22.44 -7.39
N VAL A 146 5.05 22.88 -8.47
CA VAL A 146 6.45 22.52 -8.77
C VAL A 146 7.38 23.06 -7.69
N GLN A 147 7.21 24.32 -7.27
CA GLN A 147 8.00 24.91 -6.20
C GLN A 147 7.77 24.20 -4.86
N LEU A 148 6.52 23.86 -4.54
CA LEU A 148 6.20 23.08 -3.34
C LEU A 148 6.86 21.69 -3.37
N LEU A 149 6.79 20.99 -4.50
CA LEU A 149 7.44 19.69 -4.67
C LEU A 149 8.96 19.80 -4.47
N HIS A 150 9.59 20.83 -5.04
CA HIS A 150 11.01 21.08 -4.85
C HIS A 150 11.37 21.28 -3.37
N GLN A 151 10.62 22.13 -2.66
CA GLN A 151 10.84 22.36 -1.22
C GLN A 151 10.67 21.08 -0.40
N LEU A 152 9.65 20.26 -0.70
CA LEU A 152 9.41 18.98 -0.03
C LEU A 152 10.56 17.99 -0.27
N ILE A 153 11.06 17.90 -1.51
CA ILE A 153 12.20 17.03 -1.83
C ILE A 153 13.44 17.50 -1.07
N VAL A 154 13.77 18.79 -1.13
CA VAL A 154 14.95 19.33 -0.43
C VAL A 154 14.83 19.09 1.08
N ALA A 155 13.68 19.34 1.68
CA ALA A 155 13.48 19.15 3.12
C ALA A 155 13.59 17.69 3.57
N ASN A 156 13.12 16.73 2.76
CA ASN A 156 13.05 15.32 3.16
C ASN A 156 14.25 14.48 2.69
N MET A 157 14.87 14.81 1.54
CA MET A 157 15.94 14.00 0.95
C MET A 157 17.35 14.44 1.35
N THR A 158 17.54 15.69 1.80
CA THR A 158 18.87 16.16 2.25
C THR A 158 19.35 15.53 3.57
N GLY A 159 18.48 14.83 4.30
CA GLY A 159 18.84 14.04 5.49
C GLY A 159 19.30 12.60 5.20
N VAL A 160 19.26 12.13 3.95
CA VAL A 160 19.60 10.74 3.58
C VAL A 160 21.12 10.54 3.37
N GLU A 161 21.88 11.61 3.14
CA GLU A 161 23.32 11.57 2.84
C GLU A 161 24.22 11.25 4.05
N SER A 162 23.72 11.23 5.28
CA SER A 162 24.54 11.04 6.50
C SER A 162 24.61 9.60 7.04
N SER A 163 24.17 8.58 6.27
CA SER A 163 24.13 7.18 6.73
C SER A 163 24.82 6.19 5.77
N SER A 164 26.00 6.54 5.26
CA SER A 164 26.81 5.60 4.46
C SER A 164 28.31 5.53 4.83
N LYS A 165 28.77 6.26 5.85
CA LYS A 165 30.17 6.23 6.32
C LYS A 165 30.31 5.72 7.75
N ALA A 166 29.98 4.46 8.01
CA ALA A 166 30.33 3.85 9.30
C ALA A 166 30.36 2.31 9.28
N THR A 167 30.97 1.65 8.28
CA THR A 167 31.41 0.25 8.47
C THR A 167 32.55 -0.13 7.50
N GLU A 168 33.74 0.43 7.70
CA GLU A 168 34.97 -0.26 7.32
C GLU A 168 35.61 -0.75 8.62
N VAL A 169 35.41 -2.03 8.94
CA VAL A 169 36.13 -2.72 10.01
C VAL A 169 37.44 -3.22 9.41
N THR A 170 38.51 -2.49 9.69
CA THR A 170 39.90 -2.93 9.45
C THR A 170 40.19 -4.12 10.38
N ILE A 171 40.41 -5.30 9.80
CA ILE A 171 40.99 -6.45 10.51
C ILE A 171 42.50 -6.37 10.28
N THR A 172 43.24 -6.10 11.35
CA THR A 172 44.68 -6.40 11.49
C THR A 172 44.85 -7.50 12.52
#